data_AF-A0A7X6Z6L2-F1
#
_entry.id   AF-A0A7X6Z6L2-F1
#
_cell.length_a   1.000
_cell.length_b   1.000
_cell.length_c   1.000
_cell.angle_alpha   90.00
_cell.angle_beta   90.00
_cell.angle_gamma   90.00
#
_symmetry.space_group_name_H-M   'P 1'
#
loop_
_entity.id
_entity.type
_entity.pdbx_description
1 polymer ?
#
loop_
_entity_poly.entity_id
_entity_poly.type
_entity_poly.pdbx_seq_one_letter_code
_entity_poly.pdbx_strand_id
1 'polypeptide(L)' 'MNTITIFFERLAIEARIGVLPRELKNTQRIYVNAEISVQQTQEVDDLDIKTVLDYRLLRQVIIEECTREHVHLVEAL' A
#
# COMPACT_ATOMS: atom_id res chain seq x y z
N MET A 1 15.44 -14.30 -16.11
CA MET A 1 14.62 -13.99 -14.92
C MET A 1 13.62 -12.95 -15.34
N ASN A 2 12.33 -13.21 -15.17
CA ASN A 2 11.27 -12.26 -15.51
C ASN A 2 11.01 -11.34 -14.31
N THR A 3 10.76 -10.07 -14.54
CA THR A 3 10.33 -9.14 -13.49
C THR A 3 8.82 -9.00 -13.60
N ILE A 4 8.11 -9.20 -12.49
CA ILE A 4 6.69 -8.90 -12.41
C ILE A 4 6.56 -7.55 -11.72
N THR A 5 5.73 -6.67 -12.28
CA THR A 5 5.42 -5.37 -11.71
C THR A 5 3.92 -5.26 -11.46
N ILE A 6 3.55 -4.85 -10.25
CA ILE A 6 2.18 -4.55 -9.85
C ILE A 6 2.06 -3.05 -9.64
N PHE A 7 1.01 -2.47 -10.22
CA PHE A 7 0.67 -1.07 -10.06
C PHE A 7 -0.63 -0.95 -9.26
N PHE A 8 -0.59 -0.12 -8.22
CA PHE A 8 -1.77 0.37 -7.55
C PHE A 8 -1.96 1.84 -7.92
N GLU A 9 -3.10 2.16 -8.53
CA GLU A 9 -3.45 3.52 -8.92
C GLU A 9 -4.54 4.08 -8.02
N ARG A 10 -4.25 5.23 -7.41
CA ARG A 10 -5.16 6.03 -6.57
C ARG A 10 -5.91 5.22 -5.52
N LEU A 11 -5.19 4.39 -4.75
CA LEU A 11 -5.77 3.77 -3.56
C LEU A 11 -6.21 4.86 -2.57
N ALA A 12 -7.52 4.96 -2.35
CA ALA A 12 -8.08 5.89 -1.38
C ALA A 12 -8.01 5.28 0.03
N ILE A 13 -7.29 5.95 0.94
CA ILE A 13 -7.07 5.48 2.32
C ILE A 13 -7.42 6.59 3.30
N GLU A 14 -8.11 6.26 4.38
CA GLU A 14 -8.42 7.17 5.49
C GLU A 14 -7.28 7.15 6.50
N ALA A 15 -6.32 8.07 6.38
CA ALA A 15 -5.13 8.14 7.22
C ALA A 15 -5.27 9.20 8.33
N ARG A 16 -4.58 9.02 9.46
CA ARG A 16 -4.50 10.02 10.52
C ARG A 16 -3.27 10.89 10.25
N ILE A 17 -3.49 12.03 9.63
CA ILE A 17 -2.39 12.89 9.18
C ILE A 17 -2.67 14.36 9.44
N GLY A 18 -1.63 15.08 9.86
CA GLY A 18 -1.62 16.54 9.91
C GLY A 18 -1.05 17.11 11.20
N VAL A 19 -0.93 18.44 11.21
CA VAL A 19 -0.33 19.22 12.31
C VAL A 19 -1.36 20.11 13.01
N LEU A 20 -2.49 20.37 12.38
CA LEU A 20 -3.50 21.24 12.93
C LEU A 20 -4.31 20.52 14.02
N PRO A 21 -4.77 21.22 15.08
CA PRO A 21 -5.55 20.59 16.16
C PRO A 21 -6.79 19.81 15.70
N ARG A 22 -7.40 20.18 14.57
CA ARG A 22 -8.53 19.46 13.96
C ARG A 22 -8.12 18.15 13.27
N GLU A 23 -6.89 18.09 12.78
CA GLU A 23 -6.32 16.95 12.05
C GLU A 23 -5.86 15.84 13.00
N LEU A 24 -5.49 16.20 14.24
CA LEU A 24 -5.16 15.23 15.30
C LEU A 24 -6.34 14.32 15.70
N LYS A 25 -7.58 14.75 15.39
CA LYS A 25 -8.82 14.09 15.84
C LYS A 25 -9.60 13.40 14.72
N ASN A 26 -9.29 13.67 13.45
CA ASN A 26 -10.05 13.17 12.32
C ASN A 26 -9.12 12.49 11.31
N THR A 27 -9.62 11.48 10.61
CA THR A 27 -8.92 10.93 9.44
C THR A 27 -9.06 11.88 8.25
N GLN A 28 -8.11 11.80 7.34
CA GLN A 28 -8.12 12.47 6.06
C GLN A 28 -7.92 11.44 4.96
N ARG A 29 -8.64 11.63 3.84
CA ARG A 29 -8.46 10.78 2.66
C ARG A 29 -7.19 11.14 1.93
N ILE A 30 -6.28 10.19 1.82
CA ILE A 30 -5.08 10.27 0.97
C ILE A 30 -5.23 9.34 -0.23
N TYR A 31 -4.47 9.62 -1.29
CA TYR A 31 -4.36 8.77 -2.46
C TYR A 31 -2.96 8.22 -2.56
N VAL A 32 -2.83 6.90 -2.57
CA VAL A 32 -1.55 6.21 -2.72
C VAL A 32 -1.46 5.62 -4.12
N ASN A 33 -0.37 5.94 -4.81
CA ASN A 33 0.09 5.21 -5.98
C ASN A 33 1.29 4.38 -5.55
N ALA A 34 1.34 3.11 -5.94
CA ALA A 34 2.47 2.25 -5.61
C ALA A 34 2.86 1.38 -6.81
N GLU A 35 4.16 1.23 -7.02
CA GLU A 35 4.76 0.33 -8.00
C GLU A 35 5.63 -0.68 -7.25
N ILE A 36 5.31 -1.96 -7.39
CA ILE A 36 6.04 -3.05 -6.74
C ILE A 36 6.58 -3.97 -7.83
N SER A 37 7.89 -4.01 -7.96
CA SER A 37 8.61 -4.86 -8.92
C SER A 37 9.38 -5.95 -8.19
N VAL A 38 9.17 -7.21 -8.56
CA VAL A 38 9.85 -8.37 -7.96
C VAL A 38 10.39 -9.28 -9.05
N GLN A 39 11.60 -9.80 -8.84
CA GLN A 39 12.15 -10.83 -9.70
C GLN A 39 11.42 -12.15 -9.45
N GLN A 40 10.76 -12.66 -10.48
CA GLN A 40 10.07 -13.93 -10.42
C GLN A 40 11.08 -15.08 -10.32
N THR A 41 10.97 -15.87 -9.25
CA THR A 41 11.87 -17.00 -8.95
C THR A 41 11.28 -18.36 -9.27
N GLN A 42 9.98 -18.44 -9.56
CA GLN A 42 9.26 -19.68 -9.86
C GLN A 42 8.23 -19.49 -10.98
N GLU A 43 7.79 -20.57 -11.61
CA GLU A 43 6.71 -20.52 -12.61
C GLU A 43 5.38 -20.13 -11.94
N VAL A 44 4.57 -19.36 -12.67
CA VAL A 44 3.22 -18.93 -12.25
C VAL A 44 2.22 -20.03 -12.60
N ASP A 45 1.39 -20.40 -11.64
CA ASP A 45 0.22 -21.26 -11.77
C ASP A 45 -1.02 -20.45 -11.40
N ASP A 46 -1.97 -20.32 -12.34
CA ASP A 46 -3.21 -19.56 -12.11
C ASP A 46 -4.20 -20.28 -11.17
N LEU A 47 -3.95 -21.55 -10.85
CA LEU A 47 -4.69 -22.34 -9.87
C LEU A 47 -4.07 -22.31 -8.47
N ASP A 48 -2.84 -21.85 -8.32
CA ASP A 48 -2.16 -21.72 -7.02
C ASP A 48 -1.65 -20.30 -6.76
N ILE A 49 -2.41 -19.57 -5.94
CA ILE A 49 -2.10 -18.20 -5.50
C ILE A 49 -0.73 -18.07 -4.81
N LYS A 50 -0.14 -19.17 -4.31
CA LYS A 50 1.20 -19.15 -3.69
C LYS A 50 2.32 -19.02 -4.70
N THR A 51 2.04 -19.23 -5.99
CA THR A 51 3.03 -19.13 -7.06
C THR A 51 3.19 -17.71 -7.61
N VAL A 52 2.33 -16.79 -7.19
CA VAL A 52 2.32 -15.40 -7.64
C VAL A 52 2.57 -14.45 -6.48
N LEU A 53 2.93 -13.23 -6.83
CA LEU A 53 2.94 -12.12 -5.89
C LEU A 53 1.49 -11.72 -5.56
N ASP A 54 1.03 -12.05 -4.35
CA ASP A 54 -0.34 -11.78 -3.93
C ASP A 54 -0.57 -10.28 -3.70
N TYR A 55 -1.15 -9.62 -4.69
CA TYR A 55 -1.48 -8.20 -4.64
C TYR A 55 -2.45 -7.84 -3.49
N ARG A 56 -3.23 -8.80 -2.98
CA ARG A 56 -4.19 -8.53 -1.89
C ARG A 56 -3.43 -8.30 -0.59
N LEU A 57 -2.39 -9.09 -0.34
CA LEU A 57 -1.51 -8.91 0.82
C LEU A 57 -0.73 -7.59 0.70
N LEU A 58 -0.20 -7.28 -0.49
CA LEU A 58 0.47 -5.99 -0.71
C LEU A 58 -0.46 -4.80 -0.44
N ARG A 59 -1.69 -4.84 -0.98
CA ARG A 59 -2.70 -3.83 -0.74
C ARG A 59 -3.02 -3.69 0.74
N GLN A 60 -3.14 -4.82 1.45
CA GLN A 60 -3.43 -4.84 2.88
C GLN A 60 -2.31 -4.17 3.69
N VAL A 61 -1.05 -4.52 3.41
CA VAL A 61 0.12 -3.90 4.05
C VAL A 61 0.17 -2.39 3.79
N ILE A 62 -0.11 -1.93 2.57
CA ILE A 62 -0.16 -0.50 2.26
C ILE A 62 -1.23 0.21 3.12
N ILE A 63 -2.42 -0.40 3.27
CA ILE A 63 -3.49 0.17 4.10
C ILE A 63 -3.10 0.17 5.57
N GLU A 64 -2.52 -0.92 6.06
CA GLU A 64 -2.09 -1.04 7.46
C GLU A 64 -1.04 0.00 7.80
N GLU A 65 0.02 0.16 7.00
CA GLU A 65 1.03 1.20 7.24
C GLU A 65 0.43 2.61 7.20
N CYS A 66 -0.42 2.89 6.20
CA CYS A 66 -1.06 4.20 6.08
C CYS A 66 -2.04 4.53 7.24
N THR A 67 -2.46 3.53 8.01
CA THR A 67 -3.43 3.68 9.11
C THR A 67 -2.84 3.35 10.49
N ARG A 68 -1.55 2.98 10.55
CA ARG A 68 -0.86 2.45 11.74
C ARG A 68 -0.84 3.45 12.89
N GLU A 69 -0.49 4.70 12.60
CA GLU A 69 -0.40 5.75 13.61
C GLU A 69 -0.71 7.13 13.03
N HIS A 70 -0.82 8.13 13.92
CA HIS A 70 -0.93 9.52 13.49
C HIS A 70 0.44 10.03 13.07
N VAL A 71 0.55 10.54 11.85
CA VAL A 71 1.76 11.21 11.36
C VAL A 71 1.50 12.71 11.19
N HIS A 72 2.52 13.52 11.46
CA HIS A 72 2.39 14.97 11.28
C HIS A 72 2.50 15.40 9.82
N LEU A 73 3.34 14.70 9.05
CA LEU A 73 3.72 15.04 7.68
C LEU A 73 3.57 13.79 6.81
N VAL A 74 3.25 13.97 5.52
CA VAL A 74 3.05 12.85 4.57
C VAL A 74 4.37 12.13 4.34
N GLU A 75 5.46 12.86 4.40
CA GLU A 75 6.84 12.39 4.22
C GLU A 75 7.29 11.42 5.32
N ALA A 76 6.58 11.38 6.45
CA ALA A 76 6.85 10.48 7.57
C ALA A 76 5.94 9.24 7.60
N LEU A 77 4.99 9.15 6.66
CA LEU A 77 4.17 7.97 6.43
C LEU A 77 5.00 6.88 5.72
#